data_AF-A0A6S4T4N8-F1
#
_entry.id   AF-A0A6S4T4N8-F1
#
_cell.length_a   1.000
_cell.length_b   1.000
_cell.length_c   1.000
_cell.angle_alpha   90.00
_cell.angle_beta   90.00
_cell.angle_gamma   90.00
#
_symmetry.space_group_name_H-M   'P 1'
#
loop_
_entity.id
_entity.type
_entity.pdbx_description
1 polymer ?
#
loop_
_entity_poly.entity_id
_entity_poly.type
_entity_poly.pdbx_seq_one_letter_code
_entity_poly.pdbx_strand_id
1 'polypeptide(L)'
;MRGGSPFDGGEAIRKTQGFGNGALVDANELDGVDLATALHQSDLVRLGMAGNLKEFVLTDKDGIPKKGSDIDYNGQPAGYAQDPTEIQNYVDKHDNQTLFDNLAYKAPAGADLVRMQGVSLATAMLGQGIPFTHAGVELLRSKSMERDSYDSGDWYNRVDYTLGDNNFDKGLPRKDKDEANYELIEQVLGQHAKPGSAEMHQMVNFYQELSELRQSSRLLRLGSGAEVIKRVDFRNTGPEQIPGLIVMSVDDGVGAGADLDPAIDGLVVMINATNQPQSIGDFRDGKDQPIDLTGMVLSGAHRDSDSIASGAANDSGQLTLGAWSAAVFIKPQSGAQGAGLPVSKKTDLSTLPPFGDTEVFVRGFLNQWDPVNKMNFSGNFTYEFTTEVTADQLGSTQVKIAGNEWSGPVNYGKCSDTDQLATGQVNTLCANGGDLPFNVEKAGTYKFVFTAMNKDKPTLSISYTEPAQSCKVLDTVAGNPLGFPLYVRGSLSDWNAQPAYQLSYKGMEGNLAIYQAAFNYAGSFDFKFANDDGNWSKQFFVKDAGGTLIALEPEQVYPLQHGDGGMGNNSITLEQGLWSFLVKVDPTQTSGEVGSVIIQECSAK
;
A
#
# COMPACT_ATOMS: atom_id res chain seq x y z
N MET A 1 2.11 3.01 20.86
CA MET A 1 2.08 3.79 22.12
C MET A 1 3.40 4.49 22.43
N ARG A 2 4.37 3.82 23.07
CA ARG A 2 5.62 4.47 23.56
C ARG A 2 6.58 4.92 22.46
N GLY A 3 6.54 4.30 21.29
CA GLY A 3 7.42 4.59 20.16
C GLY A 3 8.78 3.89 20.29
N GLY A 4 9.29 3.42 19.15
CA GLY A 4 10.56 2.72 19.09
C GLY A 4 10.55 1.33 19.73
N SER A 5 11.73 0.92 20.18
CA SER A 5 12.01 -0.41 20.73
C SER A 5 12.75 -0.32 22.07
N PRO A 6 12.62 -1.32 22.97
CA PRO A 6 13.46 -1.40 24.18
C PRO A 6 14.97 -1.41 23.91
N PHE A 7 15.38 -1.72 22.67
CA PHE A 7 16.77 -1.80 22.23
C PHE A 7 17.29 -0.49 21.61
N ASP A 8 16.46 0.55 21.52
CA ASP A 8 16.91 1.85 21.01
C ASP A 8 17.97 2.46 21.95
N GLY A 9 18.95 3.15 21.35
CA GLY A 9 20.03 3.85 22.04
C GLY A 9 20.42 5.13 21.29
N GLY A 10 21.00 6.09 22.01
CA GLY A 10 21.36 7.40 21.46
C GLY A 10 20.17 8.11 20.79
N GLU A 11 20.43 8.86 19.73
CA GLU A 11 19.41 9.62 18.99
C GLU A 11 18.22 8.78 18.51
N ALA A 12 18.38 7.47 18.30
CA ALA A 12 17.29 6.59 17.88
C ALA A 12 16.12 6.64 18.88
N ILE A 13 16.40 6.77 20.18
CA ILE A 13 15.37 6.89 21.22
C ILE A 13 14.49 8.11 20.94
N ARG A 14 15.05 9.24 20.53
CA ARG A 14 14.28 10.48 20.29
C ARG A 14 13.61 10.50 18.91
N LYS A 15 14.26 9.93 17.88
CA LYS A 15 13.74 9.82 16.50
C LYS A 15 12.47 8.97 16.40
N THR A 16 12.36 7.92 17.21
CA THR A 16 11.28 6.93 17.11
C THR A 16 10.06 7.29 17.98
N GLN A 17 9.43 8.44 17.73
CA GLN A 17 8.19 8.81 18.40
C GLN A 17 7.10 7.74 18.21
N GLY A 18 6.20 7.65 19.20
CA GLY A 18 5.03 6.80 19.23
C GLY A 18 3.75 7.62 19.31
N PHE A 19 2.60 6.96 19.12
CA PHE A 19 1.28 7.56 19.31
C PHE A 19 1.15 8.42 20.59
N GLY A 20 1.69 7.96 21.73
CA GLY A 20 1.53 8.64 23.02
C GLY A 20 2.42 9.87 23.23
N ASN A 21 3.35 10.14 22.31
CA ASN A 21 4.31 11.26 22.40
C ASN A 21 4.47 12.03 21.09
N GLY A 22 3.48 11.96 20.20
CA GLY A 22 3.37 12.92 19.09
C GLY A 22 3.91 12.44 17.75
N ALA A 23 4.04 11.12 17.52
CA ALA A 23 4.41 10.57 16.21
C ALA A 23 3.66 11.26 15.06
N LEU A 24 4.40 11.89 14.13
CA LEU A 24 3.93 12.73 13.02
C LEU A 24 3.23 14.05 13.44
N VAL A 25 2.34 14.01 14.43
CA VAL A 25 1.40 15.10 14.74
C VAL A 25 1.95 16.18 15.67
N ASP A 26 3.05 15.88 16.37
CA ASP A 26 3.74 16.79 17.28
C ASP A 26 5.24 16.42 17.31
N ALA A 27 5.89 16.60 16.16
CA ALA A 27 7.25 16.12 15.92
C ALA A 27 8.30 16.89 16.75
N ASN A 28 9.28 16.17 17.28
CA ASN A 28 10.48 16.77 17.86
C ASN A 28 11.53 17.14 16.78
N GLU A 29 12.62 17.80 17.17
CA GLU A 29 13.64 18.32 16.25
C GLU A 29 14.44 17.27 15.49
N LEU A 30 14.39 16.01 15.90
CA LEU A 30 15.05 14.91 15.20
C LEU A 30 14.13 14.16 14.24
N ASP A 31 12.83 14.50 14.22
CA ASP A 31 11.76 13.98 13.37
C ASP A 31 12.10 12.73 12.54
N GLY A 32 11.54 11.59 12.93
CA GLY A 32 11.86 10.30 12.31
C GLY A 32 10.65 9.45 11.96
N VAL A 33 9.42 9.98 12.04
CA VAL A 33 8.21 9.18 11.89
C VAL A 33 7.37 9.70 10.72
N ASP A 34 7.38 8.94 9.63
CA ASP A 34 6.51 9.22 8.49
C ASP A 34 5.04 8.86 8.76
N LEU A 35 4.17 9.31 7.85
CA LEU A 35 2.73 9.07 7.94
C LEU A 35 2.41 7.58 8.02
N ALA A 36 3.02 6.76 7.15
CA ALA A 36 2.76 5.32 7.11
C ALA A 36 3.07 4.64 8.46
N THR A 37 4.18 5.02 9.10
CA THR A 37 4.58 4.53 10.41
C THR A 37 3.61 5.01 11.50
N ALA A 38 3.24 6.29 11.53
CA ALA A 38 2.29 6.82 12.52
C ALA A 38 0.90 6.19 12.42
N LEU A 39 0.41 5.97 11.19
CA LEU A 39 -0.87 5.29 10.97
C LEU A 39 -0.81 3.81 11.34
N HIS A 40 0.31 3.13 11.03
CA HIS A 40 0.52 1.73 11.44
C HIS A 40 0.57 1.58 12.97
N GLN A 41 1.24 2.51 13.67
CA GLN A 41 1.21 2.57 15.12
C GLN A 41 -0.22 2.75 15.66
N SER A 42 -1.07 3.51 14.96
CA SER A 42 -2.47 3.69 15.33
C SER A 42 -3.26 2.38 15.16
N ASP A 43 -3.01 1.60 14.12
CA ASP A 43 -3.63 0.26 13.94
C ASP A 43 -3.25 -0.69 15.08
N LEU A 44 -1.99 -0.69 15.51
CA LEU A 44 -1.54 -1.46 16.66
C LEU A 44 -2.22 -1.02 17.95
N VAL A 45 -2.43 0.28 18.14
CA VAL A 45 -3.16 0.83 19.30
C VAL A 45 -4.62 0.38 19.27
N ARG A 46 -5.31 0.48 18.12
CA ARG A 46 -6.69 0.00 17.94
C ARG A 46 -6.78 -1.49 18.28
N LEU A 47 -5.89 -2.30 17.69
CA LEU A 47 -5.89 -3.75 17.92
C LEU A 47 -5.66 -4.09 19.40
N GLY A 48 -4.70 -3.43 20.06
CA GLY A 48 -4.46 -3.55 21.50
C GLY A 48 -5.70 -3.17 22.33
N MET A 49 -6.37 -2.07 21.98
CA MET A 49 -7.61 -1.62 22.62
C MET A 49 -8.78 -2.59 22.41
N ALA A 50 -8.82 -3.34 21.30
CA ALA A 50 -9.76 -4.45 21.10
C ALA A 50 -9.30 -5.76 21.77
N GLY A 51 -8.29 -5.73 22.65
CA GLY A 51 -7.83 -6.93 23.36
C GLY A 51 -6.96 -7.83 22.49
N ASN A 52 -6.26 -7.27 21.51
CA ASN A 52 -5.21 -7.90 20.71
C ASN A 52 -5.57 -9.28 20.13
N LEU A 53 -6.81 -9.40 19.68
CA LEU A 53 -7.42 -10.65 19.26
C LEU A 53 -7.00 -11.01 17.83
N LYS A 54 -6.70 -12.29 17.61
CA LYS A 54 -6.31 -12.80 16.28
C LYS A 54 -7.40 -12.62 15.22
N GLU A 55 -8.68 -12.83 15.58
CA GLU A 55 -9.81 -12.81 14.65
C GLU A 55 -10.53 -11.44 14.58
N PHE A 56 -10.11 -10.44 15.35
CA PHE A 56 -10.73 -9.12 15.29
C PHE A 56 -10.41 -8.45 13.95
N VAL A 57 -11.43 -7.96 13.25
CA VAL A 57 -11.27 -7.33 11.94
C VAL A 57 -11.38 -5.82 12.07
N LEU A 58 -10.31 -5.11 11.70
CA LEU A 58 -10.27 -3.65 11.61
C LEU A 58 -9.94 -3.23 10.18
N THR A 59 -10.37 -2.03 9.80
CA THR A 59 -9.89 -1.38 8.58
C THR A 59 -8.52 -0.77 8.88
N ASP A 60 -7.47 -1.24 8.22
CA ASP A 60 -6.10 -0.79 8.47
C ASP A 60 -5.83 0.63 7.92
N LYS A 61 -4.60 1.10 8.09
CA LYS A 61 -4.12 2.39 7.56
C LYS A 61 -4.26 2.56 6.04
N ASP A 62 -4.30 1.46 5.29
CA ASP A 62 -4.42 1.48 3.83
C ASP A 62 -5.88 1.32 3.39
N GLY A 63 -6.82 1.20 4.33
CA GLY A 63 -8.24 1.04 4.02
C GLY A 63 -8.65 -0.41 3.75
N ILE A 64 -7.81 -1.37 4.12
CA ILE A 64 -8.01 -2.78 3.85
C ILE A 64 -8.49 -3.46 5.15
N PRO A 65 -9.59 -4.24 5.12
CA PRO A 65 -9.97 -5.10 6.22
C PRO A 65 -8.88 -6.12 6.54
N LYS A 66 -8.35 -6.07 7.74
CA LYS A 66 -7.32 -7.00 8.24
C LYS A 66 -7.80 -7.66 9.51
N LYS A 67 -7.53 -8.96 9.64
CA LYS A 67 -7.59 -9.63 10.93
C LYS A 67 -6.44 -9.13 11.81
N GLY A 68 -6.60 -9.20 13.12
CA GLY A 68 -5.52 -8.88 14.05
C GLY A 68 -4.25 -9.69 13.79
N SER A 69 -4.38 -10.95 13.35
CA SER A 69 -3.24 -11.79 12.95
C SER A 69 -2.51 -11.31 11.69
N ASP A 70 -3.14 -10.48 10.87
CA ASP A 70 -2.60 -9.99 9.61
C ASP A 70 -1.97 -8.59 9.75
N ILE A 71 -2.10 -7.96 10.92
CA ILE A 71 -1.39 -6.73 11.27
C ILE A 71 0.03 -7.10 11.72
N ASP A 72 1.04 -6.50 11.10
CA ASP A 72 2.43 -6.75 11.45
C ASP A 72 2.83 -6.06 12.77
N TYR A 73 3.65 -6.72 13.56
CA TYR A 73 4.42 -6.12 14.65
C TYR A 73 5.85 -6.68 14.60
N ASN A 74 6.74 -5.94 13.91
CA ASN A 74 8.14 -6.31 13.75
C ASN A 74 8.34 -7.70 13.12
N GLY A 75 7.57 -8.00 12.06
CA GLY A 75 7.64 -9.29 11.35
C GLY A 75 6.86 -10.42 12.00
N GLN A 76 6.03 -10.14 13.01
CA GLN A 76 5.17 -11.11 13.69
C GLN A 76 3.70 -10.69 13.64
N PRO A 77 2.75 -11.63 13.69
CA PRO A 77 1.33 -11.31 13.90
C PRO A 77 1.12 -10.50 15.18
N ALA A 78 0.61 -9.28 15.05
CA ALA A 78 0.34 -8.41 16.19
C ALA A 78 -0.77 -9.00 17.08
N GLY A 79 -1.88 -9.42 16.49
CA GLY A 79 -3.00 -10.05 17.20
C GLY A 79 -2.79 -11.55 17.35
N TYR A 80 -2.83 -12.03 18.61
CA TYR A 80 -2.52 -13.42 18.94
C TYR A 80 -3.50 -14.07 19.92
N ALA A 81 -4.31 -13.30 20.64
CA ALA A 81 -5.23 -13.83 21.64
C ALA A 81 -6.54 -14.36 21.04
N GLN A 82 -7.17 -15.26 21.77
CA GLN A 82 -8.57 -15.67 21.53
C GLN A 82 -9.54 -14.79 22.31
N ASP A 83 -9.19 -14.46 23.55
CA ASP A 83 -10.02 -13.67 24.46
C ASP A 83 -9.22 -12.50 25.04
N PRO A 84 -9.85 -11.33 25.29
CA PRO A 84 -9.15 -10.17 25.81
C PRO A 84 -8.56 -10.40 27.21
N THR A 85 -9.04 -11.41 27.95
CA THR A 85 -8.50 -11.82 29.26
C THR A 85 -7.12 -12.45 29.19
N GLU A 86 -6.67 -12.87 28.00
CA GLU A 86 -5.30 -13.37 27.76
C GLU A 86 -4.29 -12.23 27.60
N ILE A 87 -4.76 -10.99 27.47
CA ILE A 87 -3.95 -9.82 27.16
C ILE A 87 -3.77 -8.92 28.37
N GLN A 88 -2.52 -8.60 28.67
CA GLN A 88 -2.14 -7.56 29.61
C GLN A 88 -1.58 -6.35 28.84
N ASN A 89 -2.39 -5.33 28.64
CA ASN A 89 -1.94 -4.10 28.00
C ASN A 89 -1.22 -3.21 29.01
N TYR A 90 -0.02 -2.75 28.66
CA TYR A 90 0.75 -1.81 29.48
C TYR A 90 1.50 -0.81 28.61
N VAL A 91 1.73 0.36 29.19
CA VAL A 91 2.58 1.41 28.62
C VAL A 91 3.72 1.81 29.56
N ASP A 92 3.84 1.12 30.70
CA ASP A 92 4.90 1.31 31.69
C ASP A 92 5.11 0.00 32.47
N LYS A 93 6.35 -0.29 32.85
CA LYS A 93 6.74 -1.47 33.62
C LYS A 93 8.02 -1.17 34.42
N HIS A 94 8.41 -2.11 35.27
CA HIS A 94 9.62 -1.97 36.10
C HIS A 94 10.92 -2.02 35.29
N ASP A 95 10.94 -2.79 34.20
CA ASP A 95 12.03 -2.87 33.23
C ASP A 95 11.87 -1.81 32.13
N ASN A 96 13.00 -1.34 31.60
CA ASN A 96 13.10 -0.19 30.70
C ASN A 96 12.75 1.15 31.39
N GLN A 97 12.81 2.25 30.63
CA GLN A 97 12.48 3.57 31.14
C GLN A 97 11.04 3.64 31.64
N THR A 98 10.76 4.47 32.64
CA THR A 98 9.38 4.80 33.04
C THR A 98 8.61 5.44 31.88
N LEU A 99 7.28 5.53 31.97
CA LEU A 99 6.50 6.28 30.98
C LEU A 99 6.92 7.75 30.96
N PHE A 100 7.10 8.39 32.12
CA PHE A 100 7.51 9.79 32.19
C PHE A 100 8.86 10.02 31.50
N ASP A 101 9.87 9.20 31.81
CA ASP A 101 11.20 9.31 31.20
C ASP A 101 11.14 9.07 29.68
N ASN A 102 10.32 8.11 29.22
CA ASN A 102 10.11 7.86 27.80
C ASN A 102 9.48 9.06 27.08
N LEU A 103 8.51 9.72 27.71
CA LEU A 103 7.92 10.94 27.19
C LEU A 103 8.95 12.08 27.15
N ALA A 104 9.75 12.26 28.21
CA ALA A 104 10.80 13.28 28.26
C ALA A 104 11.88 13.06 27.17
N TYR A 105 12.17 11.81 26.81
CA TYR A 105 13.06 11.53 25.68
C TYR A 105 12.48 11.92 24.31
N LYS A 106 11.17 11.73 24.11
CA LYS A 106 10.56 11.66 22.77
C LYS A 106 9.67 12.86 22.43
N ALA A 107 9.10 13.54 23.42
CA ALA A 107 8.24 14.68 23.18
C ALA A 107 9.04 15.89 22.67
N PRO A 108 8.41 16.78 21.89
CA PRO A 108 9.00 18.06 21.52
C PRO A 108 9.16 18.97 22.73
N ALA A 109 10.13 19.88 22.68
CA ALA A 109 10.39 20.82 23.77
C ALA A 109 9.13 21.62 24.17
N GLY A 110 8.89 21.75 25.48
CA GLY A 110 7.72 22.46 26.01
C GLY A 110 6.39 21.71 25.96
N ALA A 111 6.37 20.44 25.52
CA ALA A 111 5.16 19.62 25.53
C ALA A 111 4.59 19.41 26.96
N ASP A 112 3.27 19.27 27.05
CA ASP A 112 2.55 18.91 28.27
C ASP A 112 2.65 17.40 28.52
N LEU A 113 3.70 17.00 29.26
CA LEU A 113 3.97 15.60 29.56
C LEU A 113 2.89 14.96 30.46
N VAL A 114 2.18 15.75 31.28
CA VAL A 114 1.11 15.24 32.15
C VAL A 114 -0.05 14.73 31.29
N ARG A 115 -0.46 15.52 30.29
CA ARG A 115 -1.50 15.11 29.36
C ARG A 115 -1.08 13.98 28.44
N MET A 116 0.14 14.01 27.91
CA MET A 116 0.70 12.90 27.11
C MET A 116 0.70 11.59 27.91
N GLN A 117 1.01 11.64 29.21
CA GLN A 117 0.96 10.49 30.10
C GLN A 117 -0.48 10.00 30.34
N GLY A 118 -1.43 10.91 30.59
CA GLY A 118 -2.85 10.59 30.70
C GLY A 118 -3.42 9.92 29.46
N VAL A 119 -3.16 10.49 28.28
CA VAL A 119 -3.53 9.92 26.97
C VAL A 119 -2.88 8.56 26.75
N SER A 120 -1.61 8.41 27.12
CA SER A 120 -0.90 7.14 26.99
C SER A 120 -1.55 6.03 27.81
N LEU A 121 -1.89 6.34 29.07
CA LEU A 121 -2.60 5.41 29.96
C LEU A 121 -4.02 5.10 29.49
N ALA A 122 -4.73 6.08 28.91
CA ALA A 122 -6.11 5.89 28.45
C ALA A 122 -6.26 4.73 27.46
N THR A 123 -5.26 4.49 26.61
CA THR A 123 -5.30 3.37 25.66
C THR A 123 -5.30 2.00 26.34
N ALA A 124 -4.52 1.82 27.42
CA ALA A 124 -4.53 0.59 28.21
C ALA A 124 -5.77 0.50 29.11
N MET A 125 -6.13 1.61 29.77
CA MET A 125 -7.20 1.66 30.77
C MET A 125 -8.60 1.55 30.18
N LEU A 126 -8.83 2.06 28.97
CA LEU A 126 -10.13 2.07 28.30
C LEU A 126 -10.24 1.00 27.18
N GLY A 127 -9.21 0.17 26.98
CA GLY A 127 -9.25 -0.99 26.08
C GLY A 127 -9.84 -2.26 26.73
N GLN A 128 -10.19 -3.26 25.92
CA GLN A 128 -10.83 -4.50 26.37
C GLN A 128 -9.89 -5.45 27.13
N GLY A 129 -8.59 -5.41 26.85
CA GLY A 129 -7.57 -6.19 27.56
C GLY A 129 -7.48 -5.85 29.05
N ILE A 130 -6.75 -6.65 29.83
CA ILE A 130 -6.49 -6.38 31.24
C ILE A 130 -5.43 -5.26 31.33
N PRO A 131 -5.73 -4.08 31.90
CA PRO A 131 -4.72 -3.05 32.08
C PRO A 131 -3.72 -3.48 33.15
N PHE A 132 -2.43 -3.29 32.86
CA PHE A 132 -1.35 -3.39 33.82
C PHE A 132 -0.68 -2.01 33.95
N THR A 133 -0.48 -1.57 35.19
CA THR A 133 0.12 -0.27 35.51
C THR A 133 1.32 -0.45 36.44
N HIS A 134 2.38 0.31 36.17
CA HIS A 134 3.57 0.34 37.00
C HIS A 134 3.35 1.30 38.18
N ALA A 135 3.76 0.89 39.38
CA ALA A 135 3.62 1.73 40.58
C ALA A 135 4.31 3.10 40.40
N GLY A 136 3.55 4.17 40.61
CA GLY A 136 4.00 5.55 40.44
C GLY A 136 3.74 6.13 39.05
N VAL A 137 3.18 5.37 38.10
CA VAL A 137 2.76 5.94 36.80
C VAL A 137 1.65 6.99 36.96
N GLU A 138 0.85 6.87 38.01
CA GLU A 138 -0.12 7.87 38.44
C GLU A 138 0.51 9.13 39.06
N LEU A 139 1.82 9.06 39.37
CA LEU A 139 2.61 10.10 40.04
C LEU A 139 3.67 10.72 39.12
N LEU A 140 3.57 10.51 37.81
CA LEU A 140 4.60 10.95 36.85
C LEU A 140 6.00 10.38 37.16
N ARG A 141 6.06 9.20 37.79
CA ARG A 141 7.32 8.62 38.31
C ARG A 141 8.40 8.61 37.24
N SER A 142 9.56 9.12 37.62
CA SER A 142 10.81 9.05 36.88
C SER A 142 11.81 8.17 37.63
N LYS A 143 12.74 7.56 36.88
CA LYS A 143 13.95 6.96 37.42
C LYS A 143 15.19 7.75 37.00
N SER A 144 15.03 9.05 36.76
CA SER A 144 16.04 9.92 36.16
C SER A 144 16.66 9.32 34.89
N MET A 145 15.80 8.94 33.95
CA MET A 145 16.15 8.41 32.63
C MET A 145 16.79 7.01 32.60
N GLU A 146 16.94 6.36 33.75
CA GLU A 146 17.50 5.00 33.87
C GLU A 146 16.65 3.96 33.13
N ARG A 147 17.29 3.18 32.26
CA ARG A 147 16.63 2.07 31.55
C ARG A 147 16.52 0.80 32.38
N ASP A 148 17.55 0.45 33.16
CA ASP A 148 17.60 -0.84 33.88
C ASP A 148 17.95 -0.65 35.36
N SER A 149 16.92 -0.34 36.15
CA SER A 149 17.07 0.13 37.52
C SER A 149 17.09 -0.96 38.60
N TYR A 150 17.31 -2.23 38.22
CA TYR A 150 17.18 -3.39 39.12
C TYR A 150 18.07 -3.30 40.37
N ASP A 151 19.23 -2.64 40.24
CA ASP A 151 20.26 -2.46 41.28
C ASP A 151 20.75 -1.00 41.34
N SER A 152 19.85 -0.05 41.07
CA SER A 152 20.14 1.39 41.18
C SER A 152 19.74 1.97 42.54
N GLY A 153 19.40 1.10 43.51
CA GLY A 153 19.07 1.46 44.89
C GLY A 153 17.84 2.38 45.02
N ASP A 154 17.65 2.88 46.24
CA ASP A 154 16.49 3.73 46.59
C ASP A 154 16.51 5.06 45.84
N TRP A 155 17.70 5.62 45.55
CA TRP A 155 17.86 6.94 44.95
C TRP A 155 17.14 7.05 43.59
N TYR A 156 17.43 6.15 42.66
CA TYR A 156 16.82 6.17 41.33
C TYR A 156 15.43 5.53 41.31
N ASN A 157 15.10 4.63 42.25
CA ASN A 157 13.81 3.95 42.28
C ASN A 157 12.74 4.63 43.14
N ARG A 158 13.06 5.73 43.82
CA ARG A 158 12.18 6.44 44.75
C ARG A 158 10.80 6.73 44.14
N VAL A 159 9.77 6.52 44.95
CA VAL A 159 8.39 6.94 44.70
C VAL A 159 8.00 7.87 45.83
N ASP A 160 7.67 9.12 45.50
CA ASP A 160 7.32 10.13 46.50
C ASP A 160 5.80 10.24 46.69
N TYR A 161 5.29 9.54 47.69
CA TYR A 161 3.88 9.61 48.06
C TYR A 161 3.46 10.93 48.72
N THR A 162 4.40 11.85 49.01
CA THR A 162 4.06 13.21 49.46
C THR A 162 3.72 14.14 48.30
N LEU A 163 3.90 13.68 47.05
CA LEU A 163 3.63 14.45 45.82
C LEU A 163 4.47 15.73 45.72
N GLY A 164 5.69 15.71 46.25
CA GLY A 164 6.61 16.85 46.19
C GLY A 164 7.59 16.78 45.02
N ASP A 165 7.90 15.58 44.54
CA ASP A 165 8.96 15.35 43.54
C ASP A 165 8.78 14.00 42.83
N ASN A 166 8.67 13.99 41.51
CA ASN A 166 8.48 12.77 40.71
C ASN A 166 9.78 11.95 40.49
N ASN A 167 10.90 12.39 41.06
CA ASN A 167 12.24 11.80 40.96
C ASN A 167 12.96 11.99 39.61
N PHE A 168 12.54 12.98 38.81
CA PHE A 168 13.22 13.36 37.56
C PHE A 168 14.45 14.25 37.82
N ASP A 169 15.47 14.09 36.98
CA ASP A 169 16.74 14.84 37.02
C ASP A 169 17.43 14.80 38.41
N LYS A 170 17.80 13.59 38.84
CA LYS A 170 18.55 13.28 40.08
C LYS A 170 19.99 12.83 39.80
N GLY A 171 20.53 13.25 38.66
CA GLY A 171 21.84 12.82 38.15
C GLY A 171 21.72 11.80 37.03
N LEU A 172 22.80 11.65 36.25
CA LEU A 172 22.85 10.70 35.14
C LEU A 172 22.63 9.26 35.64
N PRO A 173 21.94 8.40 34.87
CA PRO A 173 21.72 7.00 35.21
C PRO A 173 23.02 6.20 35.18
N ARG A 174 22.99 4.93 35.60
CA ARG A 174 24.17 4.07 35.72
C ARG A 174 24.95 3.95 34.40
N LYS A 175 26.25 4.18 34.51
CA LYS A 175 27.18 4.18 33.38
C LYS A 175 27.15 2.87 32.58
N ASP A 176 27.14 1.73 33.24
CA ASP A 176 27.19 0.42 32.60
C ASP A 176 25.95 0.11 31.74
N LYS A 177 24.85 0.85 31.93
CA LYS A 177 23.57 0.66 31.22
C LYS A 177 23.25 1.78 30.24
N ASP A 178 23.59 3.01 30.58
CA ASP A 178 23.09 4.19 29.90
C ASP A 178 24.19 5.18 29.43
N GLU A 179 25.50 4.87 29.55
CA GLU A 179 26.57 5.78 29.08
C GLU A 179 26.36 6.22 27.61
N ALA A 180 25.93 5.30 26.74
CA ALA A 180 25.67 5.59 25.33
C ALA A 180 24.50 6.58 25.12
N ASN A 181 23.66 6.79 26.13
CA ASN A 181 22.50 7.68 26.09
C ASN A 181 22.78 9.03 26.78
N TYR A 182 23.92 9.22 27.45
CA TYR A 182 24.20 10.42 28.25
C TYR A 182 24.10 11.72 27.45
N GLU A 183 24.66 11.76 26.24
CA GLU A 183 24.59 12.95 25.38
C GLU A 183 23.13 13.35 25.09
N LEU A 184 22.30 12.36 24.74
CA LEU A 184 20.87 12.60 24.53
C LEU A 184 20.16 13.01 25.83
N ILE A 185 20.47 12.36 26.97
CA ILE A 185 19.89 12.71 28.27
C ILE A 185 20.16 14.17 28.59
N GLU A 186 21.42 14.62 28.50
CA GLU A 186 21.80 16.00 28.76
C GLU A 186 21.08 16.98 27.84
N GLN A 187 20.87 16.61 26.57
CA GLN A 187 20.10 17.40 25.62
C GLN A 187 18.61 17.55 26.02
N VAL A 188 17.97 16.48 26.51
CA VAL A 188 16.51 16.49 26.77
C VAL A 188 16.13 16.95 28.18
N LEU A 189 17.02 16.81 29.17
CA LEU A 189 16.76 17.22 30.56
C LEU A 189 16.34 18.70 30.68
N GLY A 190 16.89 19.57 29.82
CA GLY A 190 16.57 21.00 29.81
C GLY A 190 15.33 21.39 28.99
N GLN A 191 14.68 20.46 28.32
CA GLN A 191 13.58 20.77 27.39
C GLN A 191 12.19 20.74 28.04
N HIS A 192 12.08 20.16 29.23
CA HIS A 192 10.83 19.99 29.95
C HIS A 192 10.96 20.48 31.39
N ALA A 193 9.89 21.11 31.89
CA ALA A 193 9.83 21.48 33.29
C ALA A 193 9.75 20.22 34.17
N LYS A 194 10.42 20.24 35.33
CA LYS A 194 10.26 19.20 36.33
C LYS A 194 8.85 19.27 36.91
N PRO A 195 8.07 18.18 36.92
CA PRO A 195 6.74 18.19 37.53
C PRO A 195 6.80 18.56 39.00
N GLY A 196 5.97 19.52 39.41
CA GLY A 196 5.74 19.84 40.80
C GLY A 196 4.53 19.11 41.35
N SER A 197 4.11 19.53 42.55
CA SER A 197 2.98 18.93 43.25
C SER A 197 1.66 19.07 42.48
N ALA A 198 1.44 20.20 41.80
CA ALA A 198 0.23 20.43 41.02
C ALA A 198 0.10 19.43 39.86
N GLU A 199 1.18 19.21 39.10
CA GLU A 199 1.21 18.26 37.98
C GLU A 199 1.01 16.82 38.46
N MET A 200 1.66 16.44 39.58
CA MET A 200 1.48 15.11 40.17
C MET A 200 0.03 14.89 40.65
N HIS A 201 -0.59 15.89 41.30
CA HIS A 201 -2.00 15.82 41.69
C HIS A 201 -2.93 15.71 40.46
N GLN A 202 -2.65 16.45 39.40
CA GLN A 202 -3.40 16.37 38.15
C GLN A 202 -3.32 14.96 37.54
N MET A 203 -2.14 14.35 37.51
CA MET A 203 -1.96 12.99 37.00
C MET A 203 -2.69 11.95 37.87
N VAL A 204 -2.70 12.11 39.20
CA VAL A 204 -3.50 11.26 40.10
C VAL A 204 -4.98 11.36 39.74
N ASN A 205 -5.50 12.58 39.52
CA ASN A 205 -6.89 12.79 39.14
C ASN A 205 -7.24 12.11 37.81
N PHE A 206 -6.38 12.24 36.79
CA PHE A 206 -6.55 11.55 35.51
C PHE A 206 -6.53 10.03 35.67
N TYR A 207 -5.60 9.48 36.45
CA TYR A 207 -5.50 8.05 36.67
C TYR A 207 -6.76 7.48 37.37
N GLN A 208 -7.25 8.16 38.40
CA GLN A 208 -8.47 7.78 39.11
C GLN A 208 -9.68 7.88 38.19
N GLU A 209 -9.81 8.97 37.43
CA GLU A 209 -10.89 9.13 36.46
C GLU A 209 -10.90 8.01 35.41
N LEU A 210 -9.75 7.68 34.81
CA LEU A 210 -9.65 6.55 33.87
C LEU A 210 -10.06 5.20 34.50
N SER A 211 -9.75 5.02 35.78
CA SER A 211 -10.13 3.81 36.53
C SER A 211 -11.64 3.75 36.79
N GLU A 212 -12.25 4.88 37.16
CA GLU A 212 -13.69 5.04 37.38
C GLU A 212 -14.47 4.83 36.08
N LEU A 213 -14.02 5.44 34.98
CA LEU A 213 -14.58 5.23 33.63
C LEU A 213 -14.56 3.77 33.23
N ARG A 214 -13.44 3.06 33.40
CA ARG A 214 -13.35 1.62 33.10
C ARG A 214 -14.40 0.79 33.88
N GLN A 215 -14.69 1.17 35.12
CA GLN A 215 -15.66 0.47 35.97
C GLN A 215 -17.10 0.86 35.68
N SER A 216 -17.33 2.06 35.15
CA SER A 216 -18.66 2.65 34.91
C SER A 216 -19.58 1.80 34.02
N SER A 217 -19.03 0.97 33.13
CA SER A 217 -19.80 0.11 32.25
C SER A 217 -19.15 -1.28 32.08
N ARG A 218 -19.98 -2.29 31.80
CA ARG A 218 -19.51 -3.62 31.38
C ARG A 218 -18.94 -3.61 29.95
N LEU A 219 -19.34 -2.65 29.12
CA LEU A 219 -18.93 -2.53 27.72
C LEU A 219 -17.42 -2.28 27.55
N LEU A 220 -16.73 -1.73 28.56
CA LEU A 220 -15.27 -1.57 28.54
C LEU A 220 -14.50 -2.83 29.00
N ARG A 221 -15.22 -3.91 29.35
CA ARG A 221 -14.65 -5.12 29.97
C ARG A 221 -15.39 -6.38 29.51
N LEU A 222 -15.67 -6.53 28.21
CA LEU A 222 -16.54 -7.60 27.68
C LEU A 222 -16.05 -9.02 28.05
N GLY A 223 -14.74 -9.23 28.09
CA GLY A 223 -14.10 -10.44 28.61
C GLY A 223 -14.06 -11.63 27.63
N SER A 224 -14.95 -11.69 26.64
CA SER A 224 -14.97 -12.70 25.57
C SER A 224 -14.57 -12.09 24.24
N GLY A 225 -13.71 -12.76 23.48
CA GLY A 225 -13.33 -12.33 22.14
C GLY A 225 -14.51 -12.27 21.18
N ALA A 226 -15.47 -13.18 21.31
CA ALA A 226 -16.69 -13.17 20.51
C ALA A 226 -17.56 -11.93 20.78
N GLU A 227 -17.71 -11.53 22.04
CA GLU A 227 -18.43 -10.30 22.39
C GLU A 227 -17.69 -9.05 21.92
N VAL A 228 -16.36 -9.03 22.00
CA VAL A 228 -15.55 -7.93 21.47
C VAL A 228 -15.75 -7.80 19.96
N ILE A 229 -15.61 -8.90 19.20
CA ILE A 229 -15.79 -8.89 17.73
C ILE A 229 -17.20 -8.43 17.34
N LYS A 230 -18.21 -8.79 18.14
CA LYS A 230 -19.60 -8.44 17.87
C LYS A 230 -19.93 -6.97 18.14
N ARG A 231 -19.22 -6.32 19.07
CA ARG A 231 -19.62 -5.03 19.65
C ARG A 231 -18.63 -3.90 19.44
N VAL A 232 -17.34 -4.20 19.41
CA VAL A 232 -16.28 -3.20 19.34
C VAL A 232 -16.00 -2.88 17.88
N ASP A 233 -15.91 -1.59 17.59
CA ASP A 233 -15.51 -1.10 16.28
C ASP A 233 -14.64 0.16 16.42
N PHE A 234 -13.86 0.46 15.39
CA PHE A 234 -13.06 1.68 15.31
C PHE A 234 -13.53 2.56 14.16
N ARG A 235 -13.66 3.85 14.47
CA ARG A 235 -13.87 4.94 13.51
C ARG A 235 -12.54 5.64 13.30
N ASN A 236 -12.50 6.61 12.38
CA ASN A 236 -11.26 7.27 11.99
C ASN A 236 -10.19 6.27 11.55
N THR A 237 -10.48 5.48 10.52
CA THR A 237 -9.60 4.42 9.98
C THR A 237 -9.37 4.63 8.49
N GLY A 238 -8.43 3.90 7.88
CA GLY A 238 -8.12 4.03 6.46
C GLY A 238 -7.11 5.17 6.18
N PRO A 239 -6.82 5.42 4.90
CA PRO A 239 -5.73 6.32 4.49
C PRO A 239 -6.04 7.80 4.76
N GLU A 240 -7.32 8.16 4.89
CA GLU A 240 -7.80 9.52 5.14
C GLU A 240 -8.08 9.79 6.63
N GLN A 241 -7.69 8.88 7.53
CA GLN A 241 -7.86 9.07 8.96
C GLN A 241 -7.09 10.31 9.46
N ILE A 242 -7.64 10.99 10.45
CA ILE A 242 -6.94 12.02 11.22
C ILE A 242 -5.83 11.34 12.03
N PRO A 243 -4.53 11.57 11.74
CA PRO A 243 -3.47 10.94 12.50
C PRO A 243 -3.52 11.37 13.98
N GLY A 244 -3.17 10.46 14.90
CA GLY A 244 -3.18 10.74 16.33
C GLY A 244 -4.57 10.71 17.01
N LEU A 245 -5.65 10.41 16.29
CA LEU A 245 -7.00 10.29 16.84
C LEU A 245 -7.48 8.83 16.82
N ILE A 246 -7.84 8.29 17.99
CA ILE A 246 -8.46 6.97 18.13
C ILE A 246 -9.92 7.14 18.57
N VAL A 247 -10.83 6.43 17.91
CA VAL A 247 -12.27 6.49 18.17
C VAL A 247 -12.82 5.07 18.19
N MET A 248 -12.97 4.51 19.39
CA MET A 248 -13.51 3.16 19.60
C MET A 248 -14.99 3.27 19.97
N SER A 249 -15.89 2.67 19.20
CA SER A 249 -17.29 2.50 19.59
C SER A 249 -17.52 1.09 20.15
N VAL A 250 -18.37 0.98 21.17
CA VAL A 250 -18.82 -0.30 21.71
C VAL A 250 -20.35 -0.32 21.71
N ASP A 251 -20.91 -1.28 20.98
CA ASP A 251 -22.34 -1.44 20.77
C ASP A 251 -23.03 -2.19 21.92
N ASP A 252 -24.15 -1.63 22.38
CA ASP A 252 -25.12 -2.33 23.23
C ASP A 252 -26.55 -2.20 22.70
N GLY A 253 -26.70 -1.91 21.41
CA GLY A 253 -28.00 -1.88 20.76
C GLY A 253 -28.58 -3.27 20.52
N VAL A 254 -29.84 -3.32 20.11
CA VAL A 254 -30.57 -4.57 19.82
C VAL A 254 -29.86 -5.47 18.80
N GLY A 255 -29.09 -4.89 17.88
CA GLY A 255 -28.28 -5.64 16.89
C GLY A 255 -27.11 -6.40 17.53
N ALA A 256 -26.60 -5.90 18.66
CA ALA A 256 -25.53 -6.51 19.44
C ALA A 256 -26.00 -7.71 20.28
N GLY A 257 -27.31 -7.93 20.41
CA GLY A 257 -27.89 -9.00 21.22
C GLY A 257 -28.32 -8.51 22.60
N ALA A 258 -27.98 -9.27 23.64
CA ALA A 258 -28.41 -8.95 25.01
C ALA A 258 -27.93 -7.56 25.44
N ASP A 259 -28.82 -6.81 26.09
CA ASP A 259 -28.53 -5.56 26.81
C ASP A 259 -27.58 -5.87 27.99
N LEU A 260 -26.33 -5.40 27.90
CA LEU A 260 -25.28 -5.64 28.90
C LEU A 260 -25.17 -4.49 29.91
N ASP A 261 -25.69 -3.31 29.57
CA ASP A 261 -25.71 -2.11 30.38
C ASP A 261 -27.02 -1.33 30.17
N PRO A 262 -28.04 -1.56 31.02
CA PRO A 262 -29.39 -1.03 30.79
C PRO A 262 -29.49 0.51 30.93
N ALA A 263 -28.39 1.20 31.22
CA ALA A 263 -28.32 2.66 31.24
C ALA A 263 -27.94 3.25 29.87
N ILE A 264 -27.31 2.49 28.97
CA ILE A 264 -26.73 2.99 27.71
C ILE A 264 -26.89 2.00 26.57
N ASP A 265 -27.25 2.49 25.38
CA ASP A 265 -27.30 1.67 24.15
C ASP A 265 -25.89 1.48 23.52
N GLY A 266 -24.87 2.10 24.09
CA GLY A 266 -23.50 2.04 23.61
C GLY A 266 -22.64 3.21 24.09
N LEU A 267 -21.33 3.11 23.84
CA LEU A 267 -20.37 4.16 24.19
C LEU A 267 -19.32 4.38 23.10
N VAL A 268 -18.67 5.54 23.15
CA VAL A 268 -17.53 5.91 22.31
C VAL A 268 -16.38 6.35 23.20
N VAL A 269 -15.26 5.65 23.12
CA VAL A 269 -13.97 6.10 23.67
C VAL A 269 -13.24 6.89 22.58
N MET A 270 -13.00 8.17 22.82
CA MET A 270 -12.26 9.06 21.93
C MET A 270 -10.95 9.46 22.62
N ILE A 271 -9.81 9.25 21.96
CA ILE A 271 -8.47 9.59 22.48
C ILE A 271 -7.79 10.47 21.43
N ASN A 272 -7.56 11.74 21.78
CA ASN A 272 -6.88 12.71 20.94
C ASN A 272 -5.44 12.90 21.43
N ALA A 273 -4.48 12.32 20.69
CA ALA A 273 -3.05 12.44 20.91
C ALA A 273 -2.40 13.49 19.98
N THR A 274 -3.17 14.52 19.59
CA THR A 274 -2.67 15.65 18.80
C THR A 274 -2.59 16.91 19.65
N ASN A 275 -1.83 17.90 19.18
CA ASN A 275 -1.70 19.21 19.82
C ASN A 275 -2.84 20.20 19.44
N GLN A 276 -3.89 19.73 18.76
CA GLN A 276 -5.06 20.53 18.38
C GLN A 276 -6.37 19.82 18.78
N PRO A 277 -7.48 20.56 18.96
CA PRO A 277 -8.80 19.94 19.06
C PRO A 277 -9.12 19.15 17.78
N GLN A 278 -9.72 17.98 17.95
CA GLN A 278 -10.18 17.13 16.85
C GLN A 278 -11.69 16.94 16.93
N SER A 279 -12.32 16.85 15.77
CA SER A 279 -13.77 16.63 15.64
C SER A 279 -14.01 15.45 14.71
N ILE A 280 -14.95 14.57 15.07
CA ILE A 280 -15.37 13.47 14.20
C ILE A 280 -16.89 13.26 14.26
N GLY A 281 -17.45 12.85 13.12
CA GLY A 281 -18.86 12.52 12.95
C GLY A 281 -19.02 11.46 11.86
N ASP A 282 -20.23 11.36 11.31
CA ASP A 282 -20.60 10.45 10.22
C ASP A 282 -20.29 8.95 10.46
N PHE A 283 -20.72 8.48 11.62
CA PHE A 283 -20.60 7.07 11.97
C PHE A 283 -21.54 6.24 11.08
N ARG A 284 -21.04 5.15 10.48
CA ARG A 284 -21.82 4.25 9.61
C ARG A 284 -21.99 2.87 10.23
N ASP A 285 -23.13 2.23 9.97
CA ASP A 285 -23.44 0.87 10.43
C ASP A 285 -23.00 -0.22 9.42
N GLY A 286 -23.30 -1.49 9.72
CA GLY A 286 -23.02 -2.64 8.85
C GLY A 286 -23.71 -2.63 7.48
N LYS A 287 -24.65 -1.70 7.26
CA LYS A 287 -25.38 -1.49 5.99
C LYS A 287 -25.04 -0.13 5.37
N ASP A 288 -23.96 0.50 5.84
CA ASP A 288 -23.48 1.80 5.37
C ASP A 288 -24.49 2.95 5.60
N GLN A 289 -25.40 2.78 6.57
CA GLN A 289 -26.35 3.81 6.97
C GLN A 289 -25.77 4.70 8.08
N PRO A 290 -26.05 6.02 8.08
CA PRO A 290 -25.67 6.91 9.16
C PRO A 290 -26.23 6.46 10.51
N ILE A 291 -25.38 6.47 11.53
CA ILE A 291 -25.73 6.27 12.93
C ILE A 291 -26.00 7.63 13.54
N ASP A 292 -27.16 7.79 14.17
CA ASP A 292 -27.49 9.02 14.89
C ASP A 292 -26.65 9.15 16.18
N LEU A 293 -25.83 10.20 16.22
CA LEU A 293 -24.98 10.61 17.33
C LEU A 293 -25.52 11.84 18.09
N THR A 294 -26.61 12.46 17.64
CA THR A 294 -27.11 13.74 18.19
C THR A 294 -27.46 13.64 19.67
N GLY A 295 -27.96 12.48 20.12
CA GLY A 295 -28.30 12.21 21.51
C GLY A 295 -27.14 11.75 22.40
N MET A 296 -25.91 11.66 21.88
CA MET A 296 -24.76 11.27 22.70
C MET A 296 -24.36 12.36 23.69
N VAL A 297 -23.93 11.96 24.88
CA VAL A 297 -23.49 12.87 25.95
C VAL A 297 -22.17 12.40 26.53
N LEU A 298 -21.40 13.30 27.14
CA LEU A 298 -20.22 12.91 27.91
C LEU A 298 -20.66 12.02 29.09
N SER A 299 -19.94 10.93 29.35
CA SER A 299 -20.22 10.04 30.48
C SER A 299 -20.18 10.82 31.79
N GLY A 300 -21.17 10.63 32.65
CA GLY A 300 -21.21 11.23 33.99
C GLY A 300 -20.14 10.69 34.95
N ALA A 301 -19.35 9.70 34.53
CA ALA A 301 -18.18 9.23 35.27
C ALA A 301 -16.92 10.09 35.01
N HIS A 302 -16.97 11.05 34.08
CA HIS A 302 -15.96 12.10 33.98
C HIS A 302 -16.09 13.10 35.12
N ARG A 303 -14.98 13.78 35.45
CA ARG A 303 -14.96 14.83 36.48
C ARG A 303 -15.46 16.17 35.91
N ASP A 304 -16.11 16.97 36.75
CA ASP A 304 -16.60 18.31 36.35
C ASP A 304 -15.47 19.33 36.13
N SER A 305 -14.34 19.17 36.84
CA SER A 305 -13.14 20.00 36.73
C SER A 305 -11.89 19.13 36.68
N ASP A 306 -10.82 19.65 36.06
CA ASP A 306 -9.53 18.96 35.92
C ASP A 306 -9.64 17.56 35.31
N SER A 307 -10.63 17.37 34.43
CA SER A 307 -10.87 16.12 33.72
C SER A 307 -9.87 15.90 32.59
N ILE A 308 -9.55 14.63 32.34
CA ILE A 308 -8.82 14.21 31.14
C ILE A 308 -9.60 14.48 29.85
N ALA A 309 -10.93 14.66 29.91
CA ALA A 309 -11.83 14.96 28.78
C ALA A 309 -11.92 16.46 28.44
N SER A 310 -10.78 17.15 28.46
CA SER A 310 -10.72 18.58 28.15
C SER A 310 -11.30 18.89 26.77
N GLY A 311 -12.21 19.85 26.67
CA GLY A 311 -12.83 20.27 25.41
C GLY A 311 -13.78 19.24 24.79
N ALA A 312 -14.20 18.22 25.54
CA ALA A 312 -15.19 17.25 25.08
C ALA A 312 -16.57 17.92 24.86
N ALA A 313 -17.13 17.75 23.67
CA ALA A 313 -18.45 18.28 23.32
C ALA A 313 -19.13 17.41 22.25
N ASN A 314 -20.45 17.48 22.19
CA ASN A 314 -21.25 16.99 21.06
C ASN A 314 -22.06 18.15 20.49
N ASP A 315 -21.76 18.53 19.26
CA ASP A 315 -22.56 19.50 18.51
C ASP A 315 -23.29 18.78 17.38
N SER A 316 -24.57 18.49 17.60
CA SER A 316 -25.46 17.94 16.56
C SER A 316 -24.93 16.66 15.89
N GLY A 317 -24.25 15.80 16.66
CA GLY A 317 -23.65 14.55 16.19
C GLY A 317 -22.18 14.66 15.78
N GLN A 318 -21.59 15.85 15.88
CA GLN A 318 -20.15 16.06 15.77
C GLN A 318 -19.52 15.97 17.17
N LEU A 319 -18.76 14.90 17.42
CA LEU A 319 -18.03 14.72 18.66
C LEU A 319 -16.69 15.45 18.57
N THR A 320 -16.44 16.37 19.51
CA THR A 320 -15.23 17.18 19.59
C THR A 320 -14.47 16.85 20.86
N LEU A 321 -13.14 16.85 20.79
CA LEU A 321 -12.27 16.61 21.92
C LEU A 321 -10.99 17.46 21.81
N GLY A 322 -10.59 18.12 22.90
CA GLY A 322 -9.44 19.04 22.93
C GLY A 322 -8.10 18.35 22.71
N ALA A 323 -7.03 19.13 22.54
CA ALA A 323 -5.67 18.61 22.42
C ALA A 323 -5.27 17.74 23.63
N TRP A 324 -4.51 16.67 23.40
CA TRP A 324 -4.00 15.76 24.44
C TRP A 324 -5.03 15.42 25.53
N SER A 325 -6.11 14.75 25.12
CA SER A 325 -7.24 14.43 25.99
C SER A 325 -7.92 13.11 25.62
N ALA A 326 -8.71 12.57 26.55
CA ALA A 326 -9.45 11.31 26.36
C ALA A 326 -10.86 11.45 26.95
N ALA A 327 -11.86 10.97 26.23
CA ALA A 327 -13.26 11.07 26.63
C ALA A 327 -14.03 9.77 26.35
N VAL A 328 -15.01 9.49 27.19
CA VAL A 328 -16.05 8.47 26.98
C VAL A 328 -17.37 9.19 26.79
N PHE A 329 -17.89 9.16 25.58
CA PHE A 329 -19.27 9.56 25.29
C PHE A 329 -20.17 8.33 25.40
N ILE A 330 -21.40 8.52 25.87
CA ILE A 330 -22.41 7.46 25.97
C ILE A 330 -23.62 7.83 25.11
N LYS A 331 -24.33 6.80 24.64
CA LYS A 331 -25.67 6.93 24.07
C LYS A 331 -26.68 6.47 25.12
N PRO A 332 -27.34 7.39 25.86
CA PRO A 332 -28.22 7.00 26.95
C PRO A 332 -29.38 6.15 26.45
N GLN A 333 -29.68 5.06 27.18
CA GLN A 333 -30.86 4.24 26.92
C GLN A 333 -32.07 4.86 27.62
N SER A 334 -33.21 4.92 26.92
CA SER A 334 -34.47 5.40 27.48
C SER A 334 -35.58 4.38 27.23
N GLY A 335 -35.90 3.61 28.27
CA GLY A 335 -36.87 2.52 28.17
C GLY A 335 -36.24 1.24 27.65
N ALA A 336 -36.76 0.71 26.54
CA ALA A 336 -36.23 -0.51 25.93
C ALA A 336 -34.90 -0.23 25.20
N GLN A 337 -34.08 -1.28 25.07
CA GLN A 337 -32.83 -1.27 24.31
C GLN A 337 -33.04 -0.68 22.90
N GLY A 338 -32.21 0.29 22.55
CA GLY A 338 -32.26 1.04 21.30
C GLY A 338 -31.37 0.45 20.20
N ALA A 339 -31.09 1.25 19.18
CA ALA A 339 -30.29 0.82 18.03
C ALA A 339 -28.78 0.74 18.30
N GLY A 340 -28.30 1.43 19.34
CA GLY A 340 -26.89 1.47 19.72
C GLY A 340 -25.95 2.09 18.70
N LEU A 341 -24.78 1.46 18.55
CA LEU A 341 -23.65 1.84 17.70
C LEU A 341 -23.12 0.63 16.90
N PRO A 342 -23.92 0.05 15.98
CA PRO A 342 -23.55 -1.21 15.32
C PRO A 342 -22.20 -1.16 14.61
N VAL A 343 -21.49 -2.30 14.62
CA VAL A 343 -20.22 -2.47 13.91
C VAL A 343 -20.39 -2.16 12.42
N SER A 344 -19.50 -1.35 11.89
CA SER A 344 -19.47 -0.91 10.49
C SER A 344 -19.17 -2.03 9.51
N LYS A 345 -19.59 -1.83 8.27
CA LYS A 345 -19.18 -2.70 7.16
C LYS A 345 -17.68 -2.55 6.90
N LYS A 346 -16.96 -3.67 6.89
CA LYS A 346 -15.54 -3.72 6.51
C LYS A 346 -15.38 -3.85 5.00
N THR A 347 -15.32 -2.71 4.32
CA THR A 347 -15.12 -2.64 2.86
C THR A 347 -13.64 -2.53 2.53
N ASP A 348 -13.15 -3.34 1.59
CA ASP A 348 -11.79 -3.26 1.07
C ASP A 348 -11.68 -2.08 0.09
N LEU A 349 -11.11 -0.97 0.56
CA LEU A 349 -10.97 0.24 -0.25
C LEU A 349 -10.04 0.05 -1.45
N SER A 350 -9.16 -0.96 -1.43
CA SER A 350 -8.31 -1.28 -2.59
C SER A 350 -9.14 -1.78 -3.79
N THR A 351 -10.37 -2.24 -3.56
CA THR A 351 -11.29 -2.71 -4.61
C THR A 351 -12.21 -1.62 -5.15
N LEU A 352 -12.15 -0.41 -4.58
CA LEU A 352 -13.00 0.71 -4.95
C LEU A 352 -12.17 1.81 -5.65
N PRO A 353 -12.72 2.46 -6.70
CA PRO A 353 -12.07 3.61 -7.32
C PRO A 353 -11.87 4.75 -6.29
N PRO A 354 -10.63 5.24 -6.08
CA PRO A 354 -10.34 6.31 -5.12
C PRO A 354 -11.19 7.57 -5.28
N PHE A 355 -11.57 7.90 -6.52
CA PHE A 355 -12.34 9.11 -6.86
C PHE A 355 -13.83 8.84 -7.12
N GLY A 356 -14.35 7.69 -6.64
CA GLY A 356 -15.73 7.28 -6.83
C GLY A 356 -16.10 7.21 -8.32
N ASP A 357 -17.21 7.85 -8.69
CA ASP A 357 -17.69 7.90 -10.06
C ASP A 357 -16.93 8.90 -10.95
N THR A 358 -15.96 9.64 -10.41
CA THR A 358 -15.16 10.58 -11.21
C THR A 358 -14.25 9.83 -12.15
N GLU A 359 -14.43 10.05 -13.46
CA GLU A 359 -13.55 9.51 -14.48
C GLU A 359 -12.17 10.18 -14.45
N VAL A 360 -11.12 9.39 -14.65
CA VAL A 360 -9.72 9.82 -14.61
C VAL A 360 -9.12 9.68 -16.00
N PHE A 361 -8.39 10.68 -16.47
CA PHE A 361 -7.82 10.73 -17.82
C PHE A 361 -6.33 11.12 -17.82
N VAL A 362 -5.59 10.61 -18.81
CA VAL A 362 -4.27 11.14 -19.18
C VAL A 362 -4.47 12.27 -20.19
N ARG A 363 -4.31 13.52 -19.77
CA ARG A 363 -4.47 14.71 -20.62
C ARG A 363 -3.11 15.28 -21.01
N GLY A 364 -3.05 15.94 -22.16
CA GLY A 364 -1.86 16.58 -22.74
C GLY A 364 -0.96 15.65 -23.55
N PHE A 365 -0.99 14.33 -23.28
CA PHE A 365 -0.14 13.37 -23.97
C PHE A 365 -0.42 13.40 -25.48
N LEU A 366 0.65 13.53 -26.29
CA LEU A 366 0.60 13.78 -27.73
C LEU A 366 -0.26 15.00 -28.14
N ASN A 367 -0.24 16.05 -27.30
CA ASN A 367 -1.03 17.27 -27.45
C ASN A 367 -2.55 17.07 -27.38
N GLN A 368 -3.02 15.92 -26.89
CA GLN A 368 -4.44 15.66 -26.69
C GLN A 368 -4.90 16.14 -25.32
N TRP A 369 -5.49 17.33 -25.27
CA TRP A 369 -5.99 17.94 -24.04
C TRP A 369 -7.44 17.64 -23.72
N ASP A 370 -8.25 17.13 -24.65
CA ASP A 370 -9.62 16.73 -24.35
C ASP A 370 -9.65 15.44 -23.51
N PRO A 371 -10.67 15.22 -22.66
CA PRO A 371 -10.75 14.05 -21.78
C PRO A 371 -11.17 12.79 -22.57
N VAL A 372 -10.29 12.32 -23.46
CA VAL A 372 -10.55 11.15 -24.33
C VAL A 372 -9.70 9.93 -23.94
N ASN A 373 -8.54 10.14 -23.33
CA ASN A 373 -7.62 9.09 -22.89
C ASN A 373 -7.99 8.61 -21.48
N LYS A 374 -9.14 7.96 -21.36
CA LYS A 374 -9.68 7.48 -20.07
C LYS A 374 -8.80 6.37 -19.48
N MET A 375 -8.47 6.51 -18.21
CA MET A 375 -7.81 5.48 -17.43
C MET A 375 -8.84 4.53 -16.80
N ASN A 376 -8.55 3.23 -16.81
CA ASN A 376 -9.40 2.19 -16.22
C ASN A 376 -8.88 1.83 -14.83
N PHE A 377 -9.77 1.78 -13.85
CA PHE A 377 -9.42 1.31 -12.51
C PHE A 377 -9.15 -0.20 -12.53
N SER A 378 -8.00 -0.63 -12.00
CA SER A 378 -7.55 -2.03 -11.99
C SER A 378 -7.49 -2.64 -10.59
N GLY A 379 -7.91 -1.91 -9.55
CA GLY A 379 -7.75 -2.30 -8.14
C GLY A 379 -6.50 -1.68 -7.51
N ASN A 380 -6.29 -1.89 -6.21
CA ASN A 380 -5.15 -1.38 -5.45
C ASN A 380 -4.92 0.14 -5.59
N PHE A 381 -6.01 0.91 -5.65
CA PHE A 381 -5.99 2.36 -5.86
C PHE A 381 -5.34 2.78 -7.19
N THR A 382 -5.23 1.87 -8.16
CA THR A 382 -4.52 2.06 -9.43
C THR A 382 -5.47 2.24 -10.61
N TYR A 383 -5.16 3.21 -11.46
CA TYR A 383 -5.74 3.44 -12.76
C TYR A 383 -4.70 3.22 -13.86
N GLU A 384 -5.10 2.63 -14.97
CA GLU A 384 -4.22 2.31 -16.08
C GLU A 384 -4.76 2.84 -17.42
N PHE A 385 -3.87 3.38 -18.25
CA PHE A 385 -4.17 3.73 -19.63
C PHE A 385 -3.04 3.23 -20.54
N THR A 386 -3.39 2.66 -21.69
CA THR A 386 -2.41 2.15 -22.66
C THR A 386 -2.74 2.71 -24.03
N THR A 387 -1.72 3.15 -24.76
CA THR A 387 -1.86 3.68 -26.12
C THR A 387 -0.65 3.32 -26.97
N GLU A 388 -0.89 3.17 -28.28
CA GLU A 388 0.16 3.08 -29.28
C GLU A 388 0.71 4.46 -29.62
N VAL A 389 2.00 4.51 -29.92
CA VAL A 389 2.72 5.68 -30.42
C VAL A 389 3.44 5.29 -31.71
N THR A 390 3.22 6.05 -32.78
CA THR A 390 3.89 5.85 -34.07
C THR A 390 5.12 6.74 -34.22
N ALA A 391 5.99 6.45 -35.20
CA ALA A 391 7.25 7.16 -35.39
C ALA A 391 7.08 8.67 -35.69
N ASP A 392 5.95 9.08 -36.26
CA ASP A 392 5.59 10.48 -36.52
C ASP A 392 5.10 11.23 -35.27
N GLN A 393 4.87 10.53 -34.16
CA GLN A 393 4.39 11.08 -32.89
C GLN A 393 5.51 11.25 -31.84
N LEU A 394 6.76 10.98 -32.21
CA LEU A 394 7.92 11.09 -31.31
C LEU A 394 8.28 12.55 -30.99
N GLY A 395 8.85 12.77 -29.81
CA GLY A 395 9.32 14.06 -29.33
C GLY A 395 8.66 14.52 -28.03
N SER A 396 8.81 15.81 -27.76
CA SER A 396 8.34 16.40 -26.50
C SER A 396 6.82 16.51 -26.45
N THR A 397 6.26 16.09 -25.32
CA THR A 397 4.84 16.24 -24.98
C THR A 397 4.70 16.67 -23.51
N GLN A 398 3.47 16.88 -23.08
CA GLN A 398 3.11 17.23 -21.71
C GLN A 398 2.10 16.20 -21.20
N VAL A 399 2.08 15.94 -19.90
CA VAL A 399 1.18 14.97 -19.30
C VAL A 399 0.56 15.55 -18.04
N LYS A 400 -0.72 15.25 -17.85
CA LYS A 400 -1.49 15.60 -16.67
C LYS A 400 -2.50 14.50 -16.35
N ILE A 401 -2.74 14.23 -15.07
CA ILE A 401 -3.83 13.34 -14.66
C ILE A 401 -4.99 14.20 -14.19
N ALA A 402 -6.11 14.16 -14.88
CA ALA A 402 -7.23 15.04 -14.60
C ALA A 402 -8.57 14.38 -14.90
N GLY A 403 -9.63 14.90 -14.28
CA GLY A 403 -11.01 14.54 -14.61
C GLY A 403 -11.55 15.33 -15.80
N ASN A 404 -12.87 15.23 -15.99
CA ASN A 404 -13.60 15.97 -17.04
C ASN A 404 -13.45 17.49 -16.84
N GLU A 405 -13.64 17.95 -15.61
CA GLU A 405 -13.55 19.36 -15.22
C GLU A 405 -12.22 19.67 -14.52
N TRP A 406 -11.58 20.79 -14.87
CA TRP A 406 -10.32 21.23 -14.27
C TRP A 406 -10.45 21.65 -12.79
N SER A 407 -11.63 22.10 -12.38
CA SER A 407 -11.96 22.40 -10.99
C SER A 407 -12.47 21.17 -10.21
N GLY A 408 -12.51 20.00 -10.85
CA GLY A 408 -12.95 18.76 -10.24
C GLY A 408 -11.94 18.18 -9.25
N PRO A 409 -12.29 17.06 -8.58
CA PRO A 409 -11.46 16.44 -7.55
C PRO A 409 -10.19 15.77 -8.09
N VAL A 410 -10.07 15.61 -9.41
CA VAL A 410 -8.89 15.01 -10.07
C VAL A 410 -8.23 16.05 -10.95
N ASN A 411 -7.11 16.59 -10.49
CA ASN A 411 -6.27 17.52 -11.24
C ASN A 411 -4.87 17.45 -10.64
N TYR A 412 -3.97 16.67 -11.25
CA TYR A 412 -2.66 16.37 -10.72
C TYR A 412 -1.57 16.55 -11.77
N GLY A 413 -0.50 17.23 -11.36
CA GLY A 413 0.64 17.53 -12.21
C GLY A 413 1.93 17.64 -11.39
N LYS A 414 2.88 18.45 -11.86
CA LYS A 414 4.18 18.65 -11.21
C LYS A 414 4.05 19.22 -9.79
N CYS A 415 4.93 18.78 -8.90
CA CYS A 415 5.11 19.33 -7.57
C CYS A 415 6.14 20.47 -7.53
N SER A 416 7.11 20.44 -8.45
CA SER A 416 8.17 21.43 -8.64
C SER A 416 8.35 21.75 -10.13
N ASP A 417 8.88 22.93 -10.44
CA ASP A 417 9.19 23.34 -11.82
C ASP A 417 10.26 22.47 -12.51
N THR A 418 11.00 21.69 -11.73
CA THR A 418 12.04 20.76 -12.21
C THR A 418 11.52 19.35 -12.49
N ASP A 419 10.28 19.03 -12.15
CA ASP A 419 9.76 17.67 -12.29
C ASP A 419 9.56 17.33 -13.77
N GLN A 420 10.00 16.15 -14.17
CA GLN A 420 9.88 15.63 -15.54
C GLN A 420 9.61 14.13 -15.48
N LEU A 421 8.73 13.65 -16.37
CA LEU A 421 8.45 12.23 -16.50
C LEU A 421 9.56 11.54 -17.30
N ALA A 422 9.87 10.31 -16.91
CA ALA A 422 10.76 9.41 -17.62
C ALA A 422 10.22 7.98 -17.56
N THR A 423 10.44 7.20 -18.62
CA THR A 423 10.01 5.80 -18.65
C THR A 423 10.70 4.97 -17.58
N GLY A 424 9.95 4.11 -16.89
CA GLY A 424 10.47 3.26 -15.81
C GLY A 424 10.66 3.98 -14.47
N GLN A 425 10.34 5.28 -14.38
CA GLN A 425 10.39 6.04 -13.12
C GLN A 425 8.99 6.28 -12.55
N VAL A 426 8.89 6.27 -11.23
CA VAL A 426 7.68 6.64 -10.48
C VAL A 426 7.81 8.09 -10.06
N ASN A 427 6.84 8.92 -10.42
CA ASN A 427 6.82 10.35 -10.12
C ASN A 427 5.67 10.68 -9.19
N THR A 428 5.96 11.40 -8.09
CA THR A 428 4.92 11.94 -7.21
C THR A 428 4.26 13.14 -7.86
N LEU A 429 2.94 13.19 -7.81
CA LEU A 429 2.13 14.28 -8.36
C LEU A 429 1.57 15.16 -7.25
N CYS A 430 1.28 16.41 -7.59
CA CYS A 430 0.65 17.36 -6.69
C CYS A 430 -0.67 17.85 -7.24
N ALA A 431 -1.65 17.99 -6.34
CA ALA A 431 -2.95 18.55 -6.66
C ALA A 431 -2.79 19.96 -7.25
N ASN A 432 -3.50 20.23 -8.34
CA ASN A 432 -3.46 21.47 -9.11
C ASN A 432 -2.06 21.87 -9.62
N GLY A 433 -1.12 20.91 -9.68
CA GLY A 433 0.21 21.11 -10.25
C GLY A 433 0.15 21.43 -11.75
N GLY A 434 1.18 22.12 -12.25
CA GLY A 434 1.34 22.37 -13.69
C GLY A 434 1.61 21.10 -14.50
N ASP A 435 1.73 21.24 -15.82
CA ASP A 435 1.88 20.08 -16.71
C ASP A 435 3.27 19.45 -16.58
N LEU A 436 3.35 18.12 -16.72
CA LEU A 436 4.61 17.38 -16.63
C LEU A 436 5.22 17.18 -18.02
N PRO A 437 6.43 17.68 -18.28
CA PRO A 437 7.13 17.37 -19.52
C PRO A 437 7.42 15.88 -19.63
N PHE A 438 7.26 15.33 -20.82
CA PHE A 438 7.65 13.96 -21.15
C PHE A 438 8.22 13.92 -22.56
N ASN A 439 9.30 13.17 -22.77
CA ASN A 439 9.88 12.99 -24.09
C ASN A 439 9.57 11.57 -24.58
N VAL A 440 8.88 11.47 -25.71
CA VAL A 440 8.50 10.21 -26.34
C VAL A 440 9.62 9.79 -27.29
N GLU A 441 10.49 8.90 -26.85
CA GLU A 441 11.73 8.56 -27.56
C GLU A 441 11.59 7.44 -28.60
N LYS A 442 10.58 6.57 -28.46
CA LYS A 442 10.43 5.38 -29.29
C LYS A 442 8.96 5.16 -29.69
N ALA A 443 8.74 4.59 -30.87
CA ALA A 443 7.41 4.17 -31.31
C ALA A 443 7.07 2.81 -30.71
N GLY A 444 5.85 2.59 -30.24
CA GLY A 444 5.38 1.36 -29.59
C GLY A 444 4.31 1.63 -28.55
N THR A 445 4.08 0.65 -27.68
CA THR A 445 3.00 0.69 -26.69
C THR A 445 3.47 1.40 -25.42
N TYR A 446 2.82 2.50 -25.05
CA TYR A 446 3.02 3.20 -23.78
C TYR A 446 1.89 2.88 -22.80
N LYS A 447 2.26 2.50 -21.57
CA LYS A 447 1.34 2.26 -20.46
C LYS A 447 1.60 3.27 -19.35
N PHE A 448 0.54 3.96 -18.95
CA PHE A 448 0.48 4.89 -17.83
C PHE A 448 -0.16 4.19 -16.64
N VAL A 449 0.46 4.28 -15.48
CA VAL A 449 -0.03 3.70 -14.22
C VAL A 449 -0.10 4.82 -13.19
N PHE A 450 -1.31 5.18 -12.79
CA PHE A 450 -1.59 6.20 -11.80
C PHE A 450 -2.12 5.56 -10.51
N THR A 451 -1.41 5.72 -9.40
CA THR A 451 -1.79 5.14 -8.10
C THR A 451 -2.16 6.25 -7.13
N ALA A 452 -3.41 6.23 -6.65
CA ALA A 452 -4.00 7.27 -5.80
C ALA A 452 -4.41 6.73 -4.42
N MET A 453 -3.54 5.91 -3.81
CA MET A 453 -3.72 5.45 -2.43
C MET A 453 -3.66 6.63 -1.44
N ASN A 454 -2.71 7.55 -1.65
CA ASN A 454 -2.67 8.85 -1.00
C ASN A 454 -3.10 9.91 -2.04
N LYS A 455 -4.27 10.52 -1.84
CA LYS A 455 -4.81 11.54 -2.76
C LYS A 455 -4.08 12.87 -2.70
N ASP A 456 -3.33 13.16 -1.63
CA ASP A 456 -2.53 14.38 -1.54
C ASP A 456 -1.22 14.28 -2.33
N LYS A 457 -0.70 13.06 -2.46
CA LYS A 457 0.57 12.73 -3.13
C LYS A 457 0.46 11.44 -3.96
N PRO A 458 -0.42 11.37 -4.98
CA PRO A 458 -0.52 10.19 -5.81
C PRO A 458 0.70 10.06 -6.70
N THR A 459 0.91 8.89 -7.32
CA THR A 459 2.07 8.64 -8.17
C THR A 459 1.66 8.29 -9.60
N LEU A 460 2.52 8.64 -10.56
CA LEU A 460 2.40 8.28 -11.97
C LEU A 460 3.69 7.62 -12.45
N SER A 461 3.57 6.49 -13.13
CA SER A 461 4.66 5.90 -13.90
C SER A 461 4.26 5.64 -15.34
N ILE A 462 5.26 5.65 -16.22
CA ILE A 462 5.11 5.36 -17.64
C ILE A 462 6.05 4.22 -17.99
N SER A 463 5.56 3.17 -18.61
CA SER A 463 6.37 2.10 -19.20
C SER A 463 6.15 2.03 -20.70
N TYR A 464 7.15 1.54 -21.41
CA TYR A 464 7.15 1.39 -22.86
C TYR A 464 7.45 -0.07 -23.23
N THR A 465 6.76 -0.58 -24.24
CA THR A 465 7.02 -1.88 -24.87
C THR A 465 7.25 -1.68 -26.36
N GLU A 466 8.32 -2.28 -26.91
CA GLU A 466 8.59 -2.20 -28.35
C GLU A 466 7.45 -2.84 -29.16
N PRO A 467 7.09 -2.30 -30.34
CA PRO A 467 6.12 -2.92 -31.22
C PRO A 467 6.59 -4.34 -31.53
N ALA A 468 5.69 -5.32 -31.45
CA ALA A 468 6.04 -6.70 -31.77
C ALA A 468 6.46 -6.79 -33.26
N GLN A 469 7.77 -6.89 -33.53
CA GLN A 469 8.26 -7.28 -34.85
C GLN A 469 7.98 -8.78 -35.03
N SER A 470 7.23 -9.17 -36.06
CA SER A 470 6.94 -10.57 -36.32
C SER A 470 8.18 -11.34 -36.80
N CYS A 471 9.19 -10.67 -37.35
CA CYS A 471 10.36 -11.30 -37.94
C CYS A 471 11.70 -10.62 -37.58
N LYS A 472 12.76 -11.44 -37.43
CA LYS A 472 14.17 -11.02 -37.46
C LYS A 472 14.91 -11.69 -38.62
N VAL A 473 15.65 -10.93 -39.42
CA VAL A 473 16.60 -11.50 -40.38
C VAL A 473 17.80 -12.05 -39.61
N LEU A 474 18.01 -13.36 -39.65
CA LEU A 474 19.04 -14.07 -38.90
C LEU A 474 20.38 -14.00 -39.63
N ASP A 475 21.48 -13.96 -38.88
CA ASP A 475 22.83 -14.05 -39.45
C ASP A 475 23.06 -15.42 -40.10
N THR A 476 23.72 -15.43 -41.26
CA THR A 476 24.13 -16.69 -41.90
C THR A 476 25.31 -17.29 -41.14
N VAL A 477 25.25 -18.60 -40.87
CA VAL A 477 26.33 -19.34 -40.21
C VAL A 477 26.97 -20.33 -41.17
N ALA A 478 28.20 -20.76 -40.88
CA ALA A 478 28.89 -21.76 -41.70
C ALA A 478 28.23 -23.15 -41.58
N GLY A 479 28.15 -23.87 -42.69
CA GLY A 479 27.60 -25.23 -42.77
C GLY A 479 26.34 -25.32 -43.63
N ASN A 480 25.94 -26.55 -43.94
CA ASN A 480 24.68 -26.85 -44.63
C ASN A 480 24.25 -28.30 -44.33
N PRO A 481 23.51 -28.55 -43.22
CA PRO A 481 23.13 -29.89 -42.81
C PRO A 481 22.33 -30.71 -43.84
N LEU A 482 21.56 -30.06 -44.73
CA LEU A 482 20.88 -30.73 -45.84
C LEU A 482 21.83 -31.31 -46.90
N GLY A 483 23.07 -30.82 -46.99
CA GLY A 483 24.06 -31.27 -47.98
C GLY A 483 23.81 -30.78 -49.41
N PHE A 484 22.78 -29.98 -49.65
CA PHE A 484 22.46 -29.33 -50.93
C PHE A 484 21.92 -27.92 -50.70
N PRO A 485 22.12 -26.96 -51.63
CA PRO A 485 21.57 -25.62 -51.47
C PRO A 485 20.05 -25.65 -51.64
N LEU A 486 19.34 -24.78 -50.93
CA LEU A 486 17.87 -24.70 -50.94
C LEU A 486 17.43 -23.30 -51.36
N TYR A 487 16.39 -23.20 -52.18
CA TYR A 487 15.90 -21.95 -52.75
C TYR A 487 14.38 -21.87 -52.69
N VAL A 488 13.84 -20.66 -52.60
CA VAL A 488 12.46 -20.38 -52.97
C VAL A 488 12.42 -20.26 -54.50
N ARG A 489 11.94 -21.31 -55.18
CA ARG A 489 11.85 -21.36 -56.65
C ARG A 489 10.39 -21.26 -57.07
N GLY A 490 10.08 -20.38 -58.01
CA GLY A 490 8.69 -20.15 -58.43
C GLY A 490 8.58 -19.17 -59.57
N SER A 491 7.36 -18.68 -59.83
CA SER A 491 7.16 -17.60 -60.82
C SER A 491 7.94 -16.33 -60.47
N LEU A 492 8.26 -16.10 -59.18
CA LEU A 492 9.15 -15.02 -58.73
C LEU A 492 10.59 -15.11 -59.25
N SER A 493 11.03 -16.29 -59.69
CA SER A 493 12.41 -16.60 -60.07
C SER A 493 12.52 -17.24 -61.46
N ASP A 494 11.45 -17.18 -62.25
CA ASP A 494 11.29 -17.94 -63.50
C ASP A 494 11.58 -19.43 -63.33
N TRP A 495 11.25 -19.98 -62.16
CA TRP A 495 11.54 -21.36 -61.75
C TRP A 495 13.03 -21.72 -61.66
N ASN A 496 13.94 -20.74 -61.74
CA ASN A 496 15.38 -20.94 -61.63
C ASN A 496 15.87 -20.81 -60.18
N ALA A 497 17.01 -21.45 -59.89
CA ALA A 497 17.75 -21.24 -58.64
C ALA A 497 18.51 -19.91 -58.70
N GLN A 498 17.90 -18.84 -58.19
CA GLN A 498 18.50 -17.50 -58.17
C GLN A 498 19.08 -17.19 -56.79
N PRO A 499 20.30 -16.62 -56.69
CA PRO A 499 20.92 -16.27 -55.40
C PRO A 499 20.08 -15.35 -54.51
N ALA A 500 19.26 -14.47 -55.10
CA ALA A 500 18.37 -13.57 -54.37
C ALA A 500 17.31 -14.29 -53.52
N TYR A 501 16.99 -15.54 -53.85
CA TYR A 501 15.97 -16.35 -53.18
C TYR A 501 16.56 -17.60 -52.51
N GLN A 502 17.88 -17.60 -52.28
CA GLN A 502 18.56 -18.71 -51.61
C GLN A 502 18.27 -18.70 -50.12
N LEU A 503 17.80 -19.83 -49.61
CA LEU A 503 17.61 -20.08 -48.20
C LEU A 503 18.98 -20.41 -47.57
N SER A 504 19.53 -19.45 -46.83
CA SER A 504 20.83 -19.58 -46.18
C SER A 504 20.69 -20.26 -44.82
N TYR A 505 21.64 -21.13 -44.46
CA TYR A 505 21.64 -21.81 -43.17
C TYR A 505 21.89 -20.84 -42.00
N LYS A 506 21.06 -20.92 -40.97
CA LYS A 506 21.04 -20.00 -39.81
C LYS A 506 21.37 -20.66 -38.47
N GLY A 507 21.53 -21.98 -38.43
CA GLY A 507 21.83 -22.75 -37.22
C GLY A 507 20.87 -23.90 -36.98
N MET A 508 21.02 -24.58 -35.84
CA MET A 508 20.15 -25.67 -35.40
C MET A 508 19.23 -25.23 -34.27
N GLU A 509 18.00 -25.73 -34.27
CA GLU A 509 17.06 -25.68 -33.13
C GLU A 509 16.64 -27.11 -32.80
N GLY A 510 17.26 -27.68 -31.76
CA GLY A 510 17.18 -29.12 -31.52
C GLY A 510 17.72 -29.91 -32.72
N ASN A 511 16.87 -30.75 -33.30
CA ASN A 511 17.21 -31.56 -34.48
C ASN A 511 16.86 -30.87 -35.82
N LEU A 512 16.26 -29.68 -35.80
CA LEU A 512 15.86 -28.96 -37.00
C LEU A 512 16.93 -27.96 -37.44
N ALA A 513 17.37 -28.06 -38.69
CA ALA A 513 18.20 -27.06 -39.34
C ALA A 513 17.34 -25.88 -39.80
N ILE A 514 17.75 -24.66 -39.46
CA ILE A 514 17.06 -23.43 -39.82
C ILE A 514 17.66 -22.87 -41.11
N TYR A 515 16.81 -22.54 -42.07
CA TYR A 515 17.15 -21.92 -43.33
C TYR A 515 16.26 -20.70 -43.57
N GLN A 516 16.85 -19.59 -44.03
CA GLN A 516 16.11 -18.35 -44.22
C GLN A 516 16.56 -17.60 -45.47
N ALA A 517 15.58 -17.11 -46.22
CA ALA A 517 15.73 -16.15 -47.30
C ALA A 517 14.89 -14.92 -46.95
N ALA A 518 15.45 -13.73 -47.14
CA ALA A 518 14.75 -12.48 -46.90
C ALA A 518 14.91 -11.58 -48.13
N PHE A 519 13.80 -11.15 -48.72
CA PHE A 519 13.80 -10.36 -49.94
C PHE A 519 12.55 -9.48 -50.05
N ASN A 520 12.68 -8.36 -50.76
CA ASN A 520 11.54 -7.48 -51.03
C ASN A 520 10.65 -8.10 -52.10
N TYR A 521 9.34 -8.11 -51.89
CA TYR A 521 8.37 -8.63 -52.87
C TYR A 521 7.01 -7.94 -52.74
N ALA A 522 6.21 -8.02 -53.80
CA ALA A 522 4.80 -7.65 -53.82
C ALA A 522 4.06 -8.47 -54.89
N GLY A 523 2.86 -8.95 -54.57
CA GLY A 523 1.98 -9.68 -55.50
C GLY A 523 1.81 -11.16 -55.16
N SER A 524 1.07 -11.85 -56.03
CA SER A 524 0.78 -13.30 -55.90
C SER A 524 1.72 -14.13 -56.76
N PHE A 525 2.24 -15.23 -56.23
CA PHE A 525 3.12 -16.13 -56.96
C PHE A 525 3.02 -17.57 -56.49
N ASP A 526 3.35 -18.47 -57.41
CA ASP A 526 3.48 -19.90 -57.14
C ASP A 526 4.95 -20.24 -56.87
N PHE A 527 5.21 -21.11 -55.91
CA PHE A 527 6.57 -21.49 -55.53
C PHE A 527 6.67 -22.89 -54.91
N LYS A 528 7.92 -23.33 -54.75
CA LYS A 528 8.38 -24.50 -54.00
C LYS A 528 9.70 -24.16 -53.30
N PHE A 529 10.03 -24.92 -52.27
CA PHE A 529 11.39 -24.96 -51.76
C PHE A 529 12.10 -26.11 -52.45
N ALA A 530 13.16 -25.84 -53.21
CA ALA A 530 13.84 -26.89 -53.95
C ALA A 530 15.33 -26.64 -54.08
N ASN A 531 16.07 -27.71 -54.35
CA ASN A 531 17.49 -27.62 -54.63
C ASN A 531 17.77 -27.01 -56.02
N ASP A 532 19.04 -26.83 -56.36
CA ASP A 532 19.51 -26.19 -57.59
C ASP A 532 19.66 -27.14 -58.79
N ASP A 533 19.32 -28.42 -58.65
CA ASP A 533 19.41 -29.33 -59.77
C ASP A 533 18.29 -29.11 -60.81
N GLY A 534 18.55 -29.56 -62.03
CA GLY A 534 17.60 -29.48 -63.14
C GLY A 534 16.52 -30.56 -63.13
N ASN A 535 16.61 -31.54 -62.21
CA ASN A 535 15.72 -32.71 -62.15
C ASN A 535 14.70 -32.62 -61.02
N TRP A 536 14.73 -31.55 -60.23
CA TRP A 536 13.90 -31.33 -59.06
C TRP A 536 13.96 -32.48 -58.04
N SER A 537 15.17 -33.01 -57.80
CA SER A 537 15.35 -34.22 -56.98
C SER A 537 15.17 -34.01 -55.48
N LYS A 538 15.08 -32.75 -55.02
CA LYS A 538 14.73 -32.36 -53.64
C LYS A 538 13.70 -31.25 -53.68
N GLN A 539 12.49 -31.54 -53.20
CA GLN A 539 11.38 -30.59 -53.16
C GLN A 539 10.67 -30.62 -51.81
N PHE A 540 10.38 -29.44 -51.29
CA PHE A 540 9.54 -29.27 -50.12
C PHE A 540 8.33 -28.39 -50.43
N PHE A 541 7.21 -28.77 -49.83
CA PHE A 541 5.91 -28.15 -50.07
C PHE A 541 5.01 -28.26 -48.83
N VAL A 542 3.97 -27.45 -48.80
CA VAL A 542 2.95 -27.44 -47.73
C VAL A 542 1.63 -27.99 -48.27
N LYS A 543 0.97 -28.85 -47.49
CA LYS A 543 -0.34 -29.43 -47.81
C LYS A 543 -1.29 -29.31 -46.61
N ASP A 544 -2.60 -29.32 -46.86
CA ASP A 544 -3.62 -29.44 -45.83
C ASP A 544 -3.69 -30.85 -45.22
N ALA A 545 -4.55 -31.01 -44.20
CA ALA A 545 -4.80 -32.30 -43.56
C ALA A 545 -5.37 -33.37 -44.54
N GLY A 546 -5.96 -32.96 -45.66
CA GLY A 546 -6.46 -33.82 -46.73
C GLY A 546 -5.41 -34.22 -47.77
N GLY A 547 -4.18 -33.68 -47.66
CA GLY A 547 -3.08 -33.94 -48.59
C GLY A 547 -3.07 -33.07 -49.84
N THR A 548 -3.92 -32.04 -49.92
CA THR A 548 -3.98 -31.09 -51.04
C THR A 548 -3.08 -29.89 -50.77
N LEU A 549 -2.41 -29.36 -51.79
CA LEU A 549 -1.63 -28.13 -51.64
C LEU A 549 -2.54 -26.95 -51.35
N ILE A 550 -2.08 -26.07 -50.47
CA ILE A 550 -2.81 -24.88 -50.05
C ILE A 550 -2.11 -23.59 -50.48
N ALA A 551 -2.93 -22.55 -50.66
CA ALA A 551 -2.46 -21.18 -50.62
C ALA A 551 -2.05 -20.86 -49.18
N LEU A 552 -0.86 -20.31 -49.01
CA LEU A 552 -0.34 -19.93 -47.71
C LEU A 552 -0.73 -18.49 -47.41
N GLU A 553 -1.11 -18.26 -46.17
CA GLU A 553 -1.25 -16.94 -45.58
C GLU A 553 0.03 -16.55 -44.83
N PRO A 554 0.47 -15.27 -44.90
CA PRO A 554 1.58 -14.79 -44.10
C PRO A 554 1.30 -14.90 -42.60
N GLU A 555 2.37 -14.90 -41.80
CA GLU A 555 2.34 -14.98 -40.32
C GLU A 555 1.71 -16.27 -39.74
N GLN A 556 1.63 -17.33 -40.55
CA GLN A 556 1.17 -18.64 -40.11
C GLN A 556 2.27 -19.70 -40.28
N VAL A 557 2.40 -20.58 -39.27
CA VAL A 557 3.32 -21.73 -39.32
C VAL A 557 2.61 -22.90 -39.99
N TYR A 558 3.26 -23.48 -40.99
CA TYR A 558 2.77 -24.66 -41.69
C TYR A 558 3.73 -25.84 -41.58
N PRO A 559 3.22 -27.09 -41.49
CA PRO A 559 4.05 -28.28 -41.58
C PRO A 559 4.64 -28.40 -42.98
N LEU A 560 5.95 -28.61 -43.05
CA LEU A 560 6.71 -28.74 -44.28
C LEU A 560 6.89 -30.21 -44.65
N GLN A 561 6.56 -30.56 -45.88
CA GLN A 561 6.66 -31.92 -46.41
C GLN A 561 7.83 -32.03 -47.37
N HIS A 562 8.51 -33.19 -47.40
CA HIS A 562 9.57 -33.51 -48.37
C HIS A 562 9.12 -34.70 -49.25
N GLY A 563 9.34 -34.60 -50.56
CA GLY A 563 9.07 -35.70 -51.48
C GLY A 563 9.61 -35.47 -52.89
N ASP A 564 9.63 -36.55 -53.68
CA ASP A 564 10.21 -36.57 -55.03
C ASP A 564 9.09 -36.38 -56.09
N GLY A 565 9.09 -35.23 -56.77
CA GLY A 565 8.46 -35.01 -58.09
C GLY A 565 7.05 -35.57 -58.33
N GLY A 566 6.01 -34.83 -57.92
CA GLY A 566 4.62 -35.15 -58.30
C GLY A 566 3.52 -34.23 -57.77
N MET A 567 3.81 -33.40 -56.76
CA MET A 567 2.86 -32.42 -56.23
C MET A 567 2.92 -31.10 -57.03
N GLY A 568 1.79 -30.38 -57.11
CA GLY A 568 1.71 -29.02 -57.67
C GLY A 568 2.53 -27.97 -56.90
N ASN A 569 2.21 -26.69 -57.06
CA ASN A 569 2.96 -25.59 -56.41
C ASN A 569 2.17 -25.01 -55.24
N ASN A 570 2.88 -24.52 -54.20
CA ASN A 570 2.27 -23.64 -53.21
C ASN A 570 2.06 -22.26 -53.82
N SER A 571 1.08 -21.52 -53.32
CA SER A 571 0.86 -20.13 -53.72
C SER A 571 0.79 -19.23 -52.49
N ILE A 572 1.15 -17.96 -52.65
CA ILE A 572 1.01 -16.94 -51.61
C ILE A 572 0.78 -15.57 -52.26
N THR A 573 0.09 -14.68 -51.56
CA THR A 573 -0.03 -13.26 -51.93
C THR A 573 0.64 -12.42 -50.85
N LEU A 574 1.59 -11.57 -51.25
CA LEU A 574 2.34 -10.72 -50.34
C LEU A 574 2.13 -9.23 -50.68
N GLU A 575 1.95 -8.40 -49.66
CA GLU A 575 1.99 -6.94 -49.82
C GLU A 575 3.42 -6.45 -50.05
N GLN A 576 3.58 -5.18 -50.44
CA GLN A 576 4.90 -4.58 -50.66
C GLN A 576 5.66 -4.49 -49.34
N GLY A 577 6.73 -5.30 -49.19
CA GLY A 577 7.54 -5.31 -47.98
C GLY A 577 8.76 -6.21 -48.07
N LEU A 578 9.57 -6.22 -47.01
CA LEU A 578 10.66 -7.18 -46.84
C LEU A 578 10.08 -8.45 -46.22
N TRP A 579 10.11 -9.57 -46.93
CA TRP A 579 9.53 -10.83 -46.46
C TRP A 579 10.61 -11.85 -46.15
N SER A 580 10.49 -12.53 -45.02
CA SER A 580 11.29 -13.70 -44.67
C SER A 580 10.53 -14.98 -44.93
N PHE A 581 11.17 -15.88 -45.65
CA PHE A 581 10.80 -17.30 -45.74
C PHE A 581 11.72 -18.05 -44.79
N LEU A 582 11.19 -18.52 -43.66
CA LEU A 582 11.95 -19.26 -42.66
C LEU A 582 11.49 -20.71 -42.64
N VAL A 583 12.40 -21.61 -42.98
CA VAL A 583 12.21 -23.06 -43.04
C VAL A 583 12.99 -23.70 -41.91
N LYS A 584 12.33 -24.54 -41.11
CA LYS A 584 12.98 -25.46 -40.16
C LYS A 584 12.80 -26.87 -40.70
N VAL A 585 13.87 -27.64 -40.84
CA VAL A 585 13.83 -28.96 -41.46
C VAL A 585 14.74 -29.94 -40.73
N ASP A 586 14.27 -31.15 -40.45
CA ASP A 586 15.08 -32.25 -39.97
C ASP A 586 15.93 -32.79 -41.14
N PRO A 587 17.26 -32.60 -41.13
CA PRO A 587 18.11 -33.02 -42.24
C PRO A 587 18.23 -34.55 -42.35
N THR A 588 17.82 -35.31 -41.33
CA THR A 588 17.87 -36.77 -41.33
C THR A 588 16.64 -37.41 -41.96
N GLN A 589 15.55 -36.66 -42.13
CA GLN A 589 14.28 -37.18 -42.63
C GLN A 589 14.12 -36.94 -44.14
N THR A 590 14.00 -38.03 -44.91
CA THR A 590 14.03 -37.99 -46.38
C THR A 590 12.67 -38.04 -47.06
N SER A 591 11.57 -38.16 -46.30
CA SER A 591 10.20 -38.12 -46.85
C SER A 591 9.16 -37.81 -45.76
N GLY A 592 7.97 -37.36 -46.19
CA GLY A 592 6.85 -37.06 -45.29
C GLY A 592 6.95 -35.67 -44.67
N GLU A 593 6.37 -35.48 -43.48
CA GLU A 593 6.49 -34.22 -42.73
C GLU A 593 7.88 -34.12 -42.11
N VAL A 594 8.68 -33.15 -42.54
CA VAL A 594 10.10 -33.02 -42.19
C VAL A 594 10.41 -31.77 -41.37
N GLY A 595 9.41 -30.94 -41.08
CA GLY A 595 9.62 -29.71 -40.32
C GLY A 595 8.52 -28.70 -40.54
N SER A 596 8.86 -27.42 -40.57
CA SER A 596 7.90 -26.32 -40.67
C SER A 596 8.40 -25.17 -41.52
N VAL A 597 7.46 -24.37 -42.03
CA VAL A 597 7.74 -23.09 -42.68
C VAL A 597 6.84 -22.00 -42.14
N ILE A 598 7.39 -20.80 -42.02
CA ILE A 598 6.63 -19.57 -41.79
C ILE A 598 7.13 -18.48 -42.76
N ILE A 599 6.19 -17.67 -43.26
CA ILE A 599 6.47 -16.53 -44.14
C ILE A 599 6.04 -15.27 -43.40
N GLN A 600 6.98 -14.38 -43.11
CA GLN A 600 6.79 -13.27 -42.16
C GLN A 600 7.26 -11.95 -42.74
N GLU A 601 6.59 -10.86 -42.38
CA GLU A 601 7.00 -9.52 -42.77
C GLU A 601 8.08 -9.00 -41.81
N CYS A 602 9.25 -8.62 -42.34
CA CYS A 602 10.39 -8.10 -41.58
C CYS A 602 10.60 -6.60 -41.81
N SER A 603 9.63 -5.92 -42.43
CA SER A 603 9.60 -4.46 -42.55
C SER A 603 9.55 -3.85 -41.14
N ALA A 604 10.35 -2.82 -40.87
CA ALA A 604 10.11 -1.97 -39.72
C ALA A 604 8.76 -1.26 -39.95
N LYS A 605 7.75 -1.58 -39.14
CA LYS A 605 6.50 -0.81 -39.10
C LYS A 605 6.60 0.27 -38.05
#